data_AF-A0A9E4YHD7-F1
#
_entry.id   AF-A0A9E4YHD7-F1
#
_cell.length_a   1.000
_cell.length_b   1.000
_cell.length_c   1.000
_cell.angle_alpha   90.00
_cell.angle_beta   90.00
_cell.angle_gamma   90.00
#
_symmetry.space_group_name_H-M   'P 1'
#
loop_
_entity.id
_entity.type
_entity.pdbx_description
1 polymer ?
#
loop_
_entity_poly.entity_id
_entity_poly.type
_entity_poly.pdbx_seq_one_letter_code
_entity_poly.pdbx_strand_id
1 'polypeptide(L)'
;MRRLPSLLLAALAASLAACGPGATPTPSPTAVPTASPTPTAAPATAIPDRDLFDLARRYRGVEAEPLTTAELYRDEPLGTVATFTAINVVALETFEIEARLAHVGEHALWYVSTAISVPDADLQEAARFFDQVLVPA
;
A
#
# COMPACT_ATOMS: atom_id res chain seq x y z
N MET A 1 34.51 -11.21 51.12
CA MET A 1 35.21 -11.30 49.81
C MET A 1 34.14 -11.00 48.76
N ARG A 2 34.19 -10.05 47.83
CA ARG A 2 35.24 -9.18 47.29
C ARG A 2 34.51 -8.08 46.45
N ARG A 3 34.57 -6.82 46.93
CA ARG A 3 34.70 -5.53 46.22
C ARG A 3 33.75 -5.19 45.05
N LEU A 4 32.82 -4.24 45.29
CA LEU A 4 32.56 -3.08 44.39
C LEU A 4 33.86 -2.24 44.26
N PRO A 5 34.10 -1.36 43.26
CA PRO A 5 33.13 -0.47 42.60
C PRO A 5 33.44 -0.15 41.11
N SER A 6 32.66 0.74 40.48
CA SER A 6 33.07 1.70 39.43
C SER A 6 31.79 2.34 38.85
N LEU A 7 31.20 3.36 39.46
CA LEU A 7 31.64 4.77 39.36
C LEU A 7 31.93 5.16 37.90
N LEU A 8 30.87 5.40 37.13
CA LEU A 8 30.95 6.18 35.88
C LEU A 8 29.61 6.88 35.60
N LEU A 9 29.11 7.57 36.62
CA LEU A 9 27.97 8.47 36.54
C LEU A 9 28.35 9.84 37.13
N ALA A 10 29.45 10.41 36.64
CA ALA A 10 29.88 11.76 36.97
C ALA A 10 30.98 12.20 35.99
N ALA A 11 30.61 12.68 34.80
CA ALA A 11 31.42 13.62 34.01
C ALA A 11 30.70 13.99 32.71
N LEU A 12 29.74 14.91 32.77
CA LEU A 12 29.51 15.83 31.63
C LEU A 12 28.79 17.10 32.08
N ALA A 13 29.35 17.77 33.09
CA ALA A 13 28.98 19.12 33.48
C ALA A 13 30.26 19.96 33.53
N ALA A 14 30.65 20.55 32.40
CA ALA A 14 31.52 21.74 32.32
C ALA A 14 31.91 22.02 30.85
N SER A 15 31.20 22.95 30.21
CA SER A 15 31.63 23.80 29.07
C SER A 15 30.34 24.29 28.39
N LEU A 16 30.08 25.56 28.12
CA LEU A 16 30.92 26.73 27.95
C LEU A 16 30.19 27.96 28.50
N ALA A 17 30.82 28.69 29.41
CA ALA A 17 30.51 30.10 29.66
C ALA A 17 31.63 30.92 29.04
N ALA A 18 31.43 31.37 27.79
CA ALA A 18 32.29 32.33 27.12
C ALA A 18 31.39 33.40 26.47
N CYS A 19 30.96 34.36 27.29
CA CYS A 19 30.32 35.59 26.80
C CYS A 19 31.45 36.54 26.35
N GLY A 20 31.86 36.43 25.09
CA GLY A 20 32.65 37.48 24.43
C GLY A 20 31.74 38.63 24.01
N PRO A 21 32.25 39.87 23.85
CA PRO A 21 31.47 40.99 23.36
C PRO A 21 30.91 40.64 21.97
N GLY A 22 29.59 40.47 21.91
CA GLY A 22 28.88 40.09 20.70
C GLY A 22 29.08 41.13 19.61
N ALA A 23 29.76 40.75 18.53
CA ALA A 23 29.71 41.50 17.29
C ALA A 23 28.25 41.52 16.81
N THR A 24 27.67 42.70 16.68
CA THR A 24 26.35 42.87 16.09
C THR A 24 26.38 42.28 14.68
N PRO A 25 25.56 41.26 14.36
CA PRO A 25 25.54 40.73 13.00
C PRO A 25 25.01 41.82 12.06
N THR A 26 25.85 42.27 11.14
CA THR A 26 25.44 43.12 10.02
C THR A 26 24.33 42.39 9.26
N PRO A 27 23.17 43.02 8.96
CA PRO A 27 22.14 42.37 8.19
C PRO A 27 22.71 42.02 6.81
N SER A 28 22.80 40.72 6.54
CA SER A 28 23.13 40.23 5.20
C SER A 28 21.98 40.58 4.27
N PRO A 29 22.23 41.12 3.06
CA PRO A 29 21.16 41.40 2.10
C PRO A 29 20.36 40.12 1.85
N THR A 30 19.06 40.18 2.14
CA THR A 30 18.13 39.11 1.78
C THR A 30 18.15 38.97 0.27
N ALA A 31 18.62 37.82 -0.23
CA ALA A 31 18.58 37.53 -1.66
C ALA A 31 17.12 37.62 -2.13
N VAL A 32 16.85 38.53 -3.06
CA VAL A 32 15.56 38.58 -3.74
C VAL A 32 15.43 37.27 -4.52
N PRO A 33 14.36 36.48 -4.34
CA PRO A 33 14.19 35.24 -5.09
C PRO A 33 14.14 35.58 -6.58
N THR A 34 15.14 35.12 -7.32
CA THR A 34 15.13 35.18 -8.78
C THR A 34 13.93 34.40 -9.28
N ALA A 35 13.09 35.01 -10.12
CA ALA A 35 11.96 34.32 -10.74
C ALA A 35 12.47 33.08 -11.48
N SER A 36 12.00 31.91 -11.06
CA SER A 36 12.26 30.66 -11.78
C SER A 36 11.53 30.74 -13.13
N PRO A 37 12.16 30.34 -14.25
CA PRO A 37 11.47 30.35 -15.54
C PRO A 37 10.18 29.55 -15.43
N THR A 38 9.07 30.13 -15.89
CA THR A 38 7.81 29.40 -16.00
C THR A 38 8.04 28.21 -16.93
N PRO A 39 7.75 26.97 -16.49
CA PRO A 39 7.90 25.81 -17.36
C PRO A 39 7.04 26.03 -18.60
N THR A 40 7.70 26.05 -19.76
CA THR A 40 6.99 26.06 -21.04
C THR A 40 6.19 24.77 -21.13
N ALA A 41 4.89 24.88 -21.43
CA ALA A 41 4.04 23.71 -21.58
C ALA A 41 4.67 22.78 -22.62
N ALA A 42 5.06 21.58 -22.19
CA ALA A 42 5.47 20.54 -23.10
C ALA A 42 4.30 20.25 -24.07
N PRO A 43 4.56 19.91 -25.34
CA PRO A 43 3.51 19.44 -26.22
C PRO A 43 2.74 18.33 -25.51
N ALA A 44 1.41 18.32 -25.63
CA ALA A 44 0.56 17.34 -24.99
C ALA A 44 0.89 15.95 -25.54
N THR A 45 1.82 15.25 -24.90
CA THR A 45 2.06 13.83 -25.15
C THR A 45 0.82 13.11 -24.68
N ALA A 46 0.21 12.29 -25.55
CA ALA A 46 -0.88 11.42 -25.15
C ALA A 46 -0.41 10.58 -23.96
N ILE A 47 -1.08 10.72 -22.82
CA ILE A 47 -0.84 9.85 -21.68
C ILE A 47 -1.29 8.46 -22.13
N PRO A 48 -0.40 7.46 -22.12
CA PRO A 48 -0.78 6.11 -22.53
C PRO A 48 -1.86 5.58 -21.59
N ASP A 49 -2.74 4.72 -22.11
CA ASP A 49 -3.75 4.05 -21.30
C ASP A 49 -3.10 3.29 -20.14
N ARG A 50 -3.87 3.10 -19.06
CA ARG A 50 -3.42 2.39 -17.85
C ARG A 50 -3.40 0.87 -18.06
N ASP A 51 -2.65 0.42 -19.05
CA ASP A 51 -2.40 -0.99 -19.30
C ASP A 51 -1.22 -1.47 -18.43
N LEU A 52 -1.53 -2.32 -17.46
CA LEU A 52 -0.53 -2.87 -16.53
C LEU A 52 0.46 -3.82 -17.21
N PHE A 53 0.05 -4.52 -18.28
CA PHE A 53 0.93 -5.41 -19.04
C PHE A 53 1.93 -4.59 -19.85
N ASP A 54 1.45 -3.57 -20.56
CA ASP A 54 2.33 -2.64 -21.27
C ASP A 54 3.28 -1.91 -20.32
N LEU A 55 2.77 -1.47 -19.16
CA LEU A 55 3.60 -0.84 -18.14
C LEU A 55 4.67 -1.79 -17.58
N ALA A 56 4.32 -3.05 -17.26
CA ALA A 56 5.27 -4.05 -16.78
C ALA A 56 6.35 -4.36 -17.84
N ARG A 57 5.94 -4.46 -19.11
CA ARG A 57 6.85 -4.66 -20.24
C ARG A 57 7.80 -3.48 -20.42
N ARG A 58 7.31 -2.23 -20.40
CA ARG A 58 8.17 -1.03 -20.47
C ARG A 58 9.07 -0.85 -19.26
N TYR A 59 8.59 -1.18 -18.07
CA TYR A 59 9.31 -0.91 -16.82
C TYR A 59 10.31 -2.00 -16.45
N ARG A 60 10.03 -3.28 -16.73
CA ARG A 60 10.90 -4.42 -16.37
C ARG A 60 11.28 -5.34 -17.54
N GLY A 61 10.80 -5.09 -18.75
CA GLY A 61 11.01 -6.00 -19.88
C GLY A 61 10.28 -7.34 -19.72
N VAL A 62 9.32 -7.43 -18.79
CA VAL A 62 8.57 -8.65 -18.52
C VAL A 62 7.34 -8.66 -19.43
N GLU A 63 7.25 -9.70 -20.25
CA GLU A 63 6.04 -10.02 -20.99
C GLU A 63 5.23 -11.00 -20.13
N ALA A 64 4.09 -10.53 -19.62
CA ALA A 64 3.16 -11.38 -18.90
C ALA A 64 2.01 -11.74 -19.83
N GLU A 65 1.75 -13.04 -19.97
CA GLU A 65 0.57 -13.52 -20.65
C GLU A 65 -0.66 -13.21 -19.79
N PRO A 66 -1.79 -12.81 -20.41
CA PRO A 66 -3.06 -12.76 -19.70
C PRO A 66 -3.35 -14.13 -19.10
N LEU A 67 -3.87 -14.15 -17.86
CA LEU A 67 -4.37 -15.39 -17.30
C LEU A 67 -5.48 -15.94 -18.19
N THR A 68 -5.46 -17.24 -18.42
CA THR A 68 -6.56 -17.92 -19.12
C THR A 68 -7.82 -17.89 -18.27
N THR A 69 -8.99 -17.97 -18.90
CA THR A 69 -10.27 -18.06 -18.19
C THR A 69 -10.29 -19.22 -17.20
N ALA A 70 -9.65 -20.35 -17.52
CA ALA A 70 -9.55 -21.50 -16.62
C ALA A 70 -8.66 -21.24 -15.39
N GLU A 71 -7.68 -20.35 -15.51
CA GLU A 71 -6.84 -19.92 -14.38
C GLU A 71 -7.55 -18.88 -13.50
N LEU A 72 -8.42 -18.05 -14.08
CA LEU A 72 -9.24 -17.06 -13.37
C LEU A 72 -10.47 -17.69 -12.68
N TYR A 73 -11.11 -18.62 -13.37
CA TYR A 73 -12.31 -19.34 -12.94
C TYR A 73 -11.99 -20.82 -12.81
N ARG A 74 -11.18 -21.14 -11.81
CA ARG A 74 -10.90 -22.53 -11.48
C ARG A 74 -12.22 -23.19 -11.06
N ASP A 75 -12.51 -24.39 -11.57
CA ASP A 75 -13.65 -25.22 -11.15
C ASP A 75 -13.44 -25.73 -9.71
N GLU A 76 -13.34 -24.81 -8.75
CA GLU A 76 -13.14 -25.14 -7.35
C GLU A 76 -14.47 -25.63 -6.74
N PRO A 77 -14.45 -26.76 -6.02
CA PRO A 77 -15.65 -27.26 -5.38
C PRO A 77 -16.11 -26.30 -4.27
N LEU A 78 -17.42 -26.11 -4.16
CA LEU A 78 -18.03 -25.39 -3.05
C LEU A 78 -17.55 -25.97 -1.71
N GLY A 79 -17.24 -25.08 -0.77
CA GLY A 79 -16.66 -25.43 0.53
C GLY A 79 -15.13 -25.49 0.55
N THR A 80 -14.44 -25.34 -0.59
CA THR A 80 -12.97 -25.26 -0.63
C THR A 80 -12.48 -24.13 0.27
N VAL A 81 -11.52 -24.42 1.13
CA VAL A 81 -10.90 -23.44 2.01
C VAL A 81 -9.57 -22.99 1.42
N ALA A 82 -9.36 -21.68 1.37
CA ALA A 82 -8.13 -21.06 0.92
C ALA A 82 -7.69 -19.97 1.90
N THR A 83 -6.38 -19.75 1.95
CA THR A 83 -5.77 -18.68 2.75
C THR A 83 -5.55 -17.45 1.87
N PHE A 84 -6.02 -16.31 2.35
CA PHE A 84 -5.86 -15.02 1.69
C PHE A 84 -5.10 -14.06 2.57
N THR A 85 -4.30 -13.21 1.95
CA THR A 85 -3.68 -12.07 2.62
C THR A 85 -4.63 -10.87 2.58
N ALA A 86 -4.99 -10.35 3.75
CA ALA A 86 -5.85 -9.19 3.93
C ALA A 86 -5.07 -8.01 4.53
N ILE A 87 -5.59 -6.80 4.35
CA ILE A 87 -4.99 -5.57 4.88
C ILE A 87 -5.99 -4.90 5.83
N ASN A 88 -5.54 -4.61 7.04
CA ASN A 88 -6.26 -3.73 7.95
C ASN A 88 -5.83 -2.29 7.64
N VAL A 89 -6.69 -1.54 6.96
CA VAL A 89 -6.39 -0.17 6.52
C VAL A 89 -6.31 0.84 7.67
N VAL A 90 -6.82 0.52 8.85
CA VAL A 90 -6.74 1.41 10.03
C VAL A 90 -5.41 1.20 10.75
N ALA A 91 -5.03 -0.07 11.00
CA ALA A 91 -3.77 -0.42 11.65
C ALA A 91 -2.57 -0.44 10.69
N LEU A 92 -2.81 -0.35 9.37
CA LEU A 92 -1.81 -0.43 8.30
C LEU A 92 -0.97 -1.72 8.34
N GLU A 93 -1.61 -2.82 8.74
CA GLU A 93 -0.99 -4.13 8.85
C GLU A 93 -1.57 -5.13 7.85
N THR A 94 -0.76 -6.12 7.51
CA THR A 94 -1.13 -7.23 6.64
C THR A 94 -1.25 -8.49 7.49
N PHE A 95 -2.30 -9.27 7.26
CA PHE A 95 -2.57 -10.49 8.01
C PHE A 95 -3.19 -11.55 7.09
N GLU A 96 -3.21 -12.80 7.54
CA GLU A 96 -3.82 -13.90 6.80
C GLU A 96 -5.20 -14.24 7.34
N ILE A 97 -6.10 -14.60 6.44
CA ILE A 97 -7.43 -15.14 6.76
C ILE A 97 -7.65 -16.45 6.03
N GLU A 98 -8.32 -17.39 6.70
CA GLU A 98 -8.93 -18.52 6.03
C GLU A 98 -10.34 -18.15 5.58
N ALA A 99 -10.67 -18.51 4.34
CA ALA A 99 -11.99 -18.30 3.79
C ALA A 99 -12.46 -19.54 3.00
N ARG A 100 -13.74 -19.85 3.12
CA ARG A 100 -14.39 -20.94 2.38
C ARG A 100 -15.08 -20.40 1.14
N LEU A 101 -14.98 -21.10 0.01
CA LEU A 101 -15.79 -20.84 -1.17
C LEU A 101 -17.24 -21.15 -0.83
N ALA A 102 -18.06 -20.12 -0.66
CA ALA A 102 -19.44 -20.25 -0.22
C ALA A 102 -20.45 -20.15 -1.37
N HIS A 103 -20.09 -19.48 -2.46
CA HIS A 103 -20.93 -19.38 -3.65
C HIS A 103 -20.08 -19.21 -4.93
N VAL A 104 -20.60 -19.71 -6.05
CA VAL A 104 -19.99 -19.56 -7.38
C VAL A 104 -21.01 -18.80 -8.24
N GLY A 105 -20.67 -17.57 -8.60
CA GLY A 105 -21.44 -16.75 -9.55
C GLY A 105 -20.96 -16.95 -10.98
N GLU A 106 -21.56 -16.23 -11.92
CA GLU A 106 -21.19 -16.31 -13.33
C GLU A 106 -19.81 -15.69 -13.59
N HIS A 107 -19.53 -14.53 -12.96
CA HIS A 107 -18.29 -13.79 -13.18
C HIS A 107 -17.34 -13.76 -11.98
N ALA A 108 -17.69 -14.40 -10.86
CA ALA A 108 -16.89 -14.35 -9.63
C ALA A 108 -17.09 -15.55 -8.69
N LEU A 109 -16.01 -15.93 -8.01
CA LEU A 109 -16.02 -16.84 -6.86
C LEU A 109 -16.18 -16.05 -5.56
N TRP A 110 -17.08 -16.50 -4.70
CA TRP A 110 -17.41 -15.80 -3.45
C TRP A 110 -16.88 -16.57 -2.24
N TYR A 111 -15.74 -16.13 -1.73
CA TYR A 111 -15.14 -16.65 -0.50
C TYR A 111 -15.64 -15.86 0.71
N VAL A 112 -15.99 -16.58 1.77
CA VAL A 112 -16.42 -16.01 3.06
C VAL A 112 -15.45 -16.48 4.14
N SER A 113 -14.95 -15.56 4.95
CA SER A 113 -14.05 -15.89 6.05
C SER A 113 -14.67 -16.95 6.96
N THR A 114 -13.88 -17.94 7.38
CA THR A 114 -14.33 -19.02 8.27
C THR A 114 -14.67 -18.53 9.68
N ALA A 115 -14.23 -17.32 10.05
CA ALA A 115 -14.50 -16.71 11.34
C ALA A 115 -15.88 -16.02 11.46
N ILE A 116 -16.59 -15.86 10.34
CA ILE A 116 -17.90 -15.20 10.31
C ILE A 116 -18.96 -16.09 9.66
N SER A 117 -20.22 -15.87 10.03
CA SER A 117 -21.36 -16.49 9.38
C SER A 117 -22.13 -15.42 8.61
N VAL A 118 -22.38 -15.69 7.33
CA VAL A 118 -23.18 -14.84 6.44
C VAL A 118 -24.36 -15.70 5.94
N PRO A 119 -25.60 -15.21 6.00
CA PRO A 119 -26.75 -15.93 5.46
C PRO A 119 -26.58 -16.21 3.97
N ASP A 120 -26.91 -17.43 3.54
CA ASP A 120 -26.77 -17.82 2.13
C ASP A 120 -27.62 -16.97 1.19
N ALA A 121 -28.79 -16.50 1.65
CA ALA A 121 -29.67 -15.63 0.88
C ALA A 121 -29.00 -14.29 0.52
N ASP A 122 -28.34 -13.68 1.49
CA ASP A 122 -27.65 -12.39 1.30
C ASP A 122 -26.46 -12.56 0.35
N LEU A 123 -25.73 -13.68 0.45
CA LEU A 123 -24.61 -14.00 -0.43
C LEU A 123 -25.07 -14.21 -1.88
N GLN A 124 -26.18 -14.93 -2.08
CA GLN A 124 -26.77 -15.14 -3.41
C GLN A 124 -27.35 -13.86 -4.01
N GLU A 125 -27.89 -12.96 -3.19
CA GLU A 125 -28.33 -11.64 -3.64
C GLU A 125 -27.14 -10.79 -4.09
N ALA A 126 -26.06 -10.75 -3.30
CA ALA A 126 -24.85 -10.03 -3.67
C ALA A 126 -24.21 -10.56 -4.97
N ALA A 127 -24.16 -11.88 -5.13
CA ALA A 127 -23.67 -12.52 -6.35
C ALA A 127 -24.49 -12.14 -7.58
N ARG A 128 -25.83 -12.25 -7.50
CA ARG A 128 -26.71 -11.82 -8.58
C ARG A 128 -26.57 -10.34 -8.91
N PHE A 129 -26.44 -9.49 -7.89
CA PHE A 129 -26.24 -8.06 -8.12
C PHE A 129 -24.95 -7.79 -8.89
N PHE A 130 -23.85 -8.46 -8.52
CA PHE A 130 -22.58 -8.34 -9.24
C PHE A 130 -22.72 -8.75 -10.71
N ASP A 131 -23.27 -9.94 -10.96
CA ASP A 131 -23.40 -10.51 -12.31
C ASP A 131 -24.39 -9.74 -13.19
N GLN A 132 -25.42 -9.11 -12.63
CA GLN A 132 -26.47 -8.47 -13.42
C GLN A 132 -26.33 -6.95 -13.55
N VAL A 133 -25.66 -6.32 -12.58
CA VAL A 133 -25.60 -4.85 -12.48
C VAL A 133 -24.20 -4.31 -12.67
N LEU A 134 -23.19 -4.96 -12.10
CA LEU A 134 -21.81 -4.46 -12.13
C LEU A 134 -21.01 -5.02 -13.31
N VAL A 135 -21.18 -6.30 -13.60
CA VAL A 135 -20.52 -7.01 -14.71
C VAL A 135 -21.59 -7.76 -15.52
N PRO A 136 -22.44 -7.04 -16.27
CA PRO A 136 -23.42 -7.68 -17.13
C PRO A 136 -22.72 -8.42 -18.27
N ALA A 137 -23.38 -9.48 -18.77
CA ALA A 137 -22.96 -10.26 -19.94
C ALA A 137 -22.90 -9.44 -21.23
#